data_AF-A0A381IDU8-F1
#
_entry.id   AF-A0A381IDU8-F1
#
_cell.length_a   1.000
_cell.length_b   1.000
_cell.length_c   1.000
_cell.angle_alpha   90.00
_cell.angle_beta   90.00
_cell.angle_gamma   90.00
#
_symmetry.space_group_name_H-M   'P 1'
#
loop_
_entity.id
_entity.type
_entity.pdbx_description
1 polymer ?
#
loop_
_entity_poly.entity_id
_entity_poly.type
_entity_poly.pdbx_seq_one_letter_code
_entity_poly.pdbx_strand_id
1 'polypeptide(L)'
;MKKNSKKILITLTIITNVIYILWRIFYTVPKEEGKFALICAIILLFVEIMGMMEMFVHYYGMSNIEYPEKPIISEELYPHVDVFIATYNESVDLVRKTVNGCIHMQYPDKKKYIYTYVMMEIVKKCVF
;
A
#
# COMPACT_ATOMS: atom_id res chain seq x y z
N MET A 1 -16.10 8.64 4.17
CA MET A 1 -16.35 9.60 3.06
C MET A 1 -17.19 8.93 1.99
N LYS A 2 -18.34 9.51 1.60
CA LYS A 2 -19.17 8.99 0.50
C LYS A 2 -18.31 8.79 -0.76
N LYS A 3 -18.54 7.70 -1.51
CA LYS A 3 -17.82 7.36 -2.76
C LYS A 3 -17.71 8.54 -3.73
N ASN A 4 -18.73 9.40 -3.76
CA ASN A 4 -18.80 10.59 -4.61
C ASN A 4 -17.84 11.71 -4.17
N SER A 5 -17.62 11.89 -2.86
CA SER A 5 -16.70 12.93 -2.34
C SER A 5 -15.24 12.63 -2.71
N LYS A 6 -14.84 11.35 -2.74
CA LYS A 6 -13.48 10.96 -3.15
C LYS A 6 -13.21 11.27 -4.62
N LYS A 7 -14.16 10.95 -5.50
CA LYS A 7 -14.04 11.25 -6.94
C LYS A 7 -13.90 12.74 -7.21
N ILE A 8 -14.68 13.57 -6.52
CA ILE A 8 -14.60 15.04 -6.63
C ILE A 8 -13.21 15.55 -6.24
N LEU A 9 -12.65 15.06 -5.12
CA LEU A 9 -11.32 15.47 -4.67
C LEU A 9 -10.22 15.05 -5.66
N ILE A 10 -10.31 13.84 -6.22
CA ILE A 10 -9.37 13.35 -7.23
C ILE A 10 -9.44 14.21 -8.49
N THR A 11 -10.64 14.49 -9.00
CA THR A 11 -10.85 15.36 -10.17
C THR A 11 -10.30 16.76 -9.93
N LEU A 12 -10.56 17.36 -8.78
CA LEU A 12 -10.05 18.69 -8.44
C LEU A 12 -8.52 18.72 -8.35
N THR A 13 -7.92 17.66 -7.80
CA THR A 13 -6.45 17.52 -7.71
C THR A 13 -5.82 17.45 -9.09
N ILE A 14 -6.38 16.66 -10.00
CA ILE A 14 -5.91 16.55 -11.40
C ILE A 14 -6.00 17.90 -12.10
N ILE A 15 -7.15 18.59 -11.99
CA ILE A 15 -7.34 19.90 -12.64
C ILE A 15 -6.33 20.92 -12.11
N THR A 16 -6.17 21.00 -10.79
CA THR A 16 -5.24 21.95 -10.17
C THR A 16 -3.79 21.66 -10.57
N ASN A 17 -3.41 20.38 -10.68
CA ASN A 17 -2.07 19.98 -11.12
C ASN A 17 -1.80 20.37 -12.59
N VAL A 18 -2.77 20.18 -13.48
CA VAL A 18 -2.64 20.63 -14.89
C VAL A 18 -2.49 22.14 -14.97
N ILE A 19 -3.29 22.90 -14.21
CA ILE A 19 -3.17 24.37 -14.14
C ILE A 19 -1.78 24.77 -13.63
N TYR A 20 -1.27 24.08 -12.61
CA TYR A 20 0.08 24.31 -12.08
C TYR A 20 1.17 24.10 -13.13
N ILE A 21 1.15 22.97 -13.86
CA ILE A 21 2.15 22.68 -14.89
C ILE A 21 2.08 23.70 -16.04
N LEU A 22 0.89 24.11 -16.46
CA LEU A 22 0.73 25.16 -17.47
C LEU A 22 1.33 26.48 -16.96
N TRP A 23 1.00 26.90 -15.74
CA TRP A 23 1.58 28.09 -15.14
C TRP A 23 3.11 28.00 -15.04
N ARG A 24 3.64 26.84 -14.64
CA ARG A 24 5.07 26.57 -14.54
C ARG A 24 5.76 26.82 -15.89
N ILE A 25 5.23 26.24 -16.97
CA ILE A 25 5.82 26.36 -18.32
C ILE A 25 5.80 27.81 -18.83
N PHE A 26 4.70 28.53 -18.64
CA PHE A 26 4.53 29.86 -19.25
C PHE A 26 5.13 31.01 -18.44
N TYR A 27 5.15 30.91 -17.10
CA TYR A 27 5.46 32.04 -16.24
C TYR A 27 6.71 31.88 -15.38
N THR A 28 7.23 30.66 -15.18
CA THR A 28 8.34 30.43 -14.23
C THR A 28 9.67 30.02 -14.86
N VAL A 29 9.69 29.72 -16.17
CA VAL A 29 10.93 29.35 -16.87
C VAL A 29 11.78 30.61 -17.12
N PRO A 30 12.97 30.74 -16.52
CA PRO A 30 13.82 31.92 -16.67
C PRO A 30 14.45 31.92 -18.07
N LYS A 31 13.96 32.79 -18.95
CA LYS A 31 14.47 32.93 -20.33
C LYS A 31 15.68 33.86 -20.44
N GLU A 32 15.82 34.79 -19.50
CA GLU A 32 16.82 35.88 -19.57
C GLU A 32 17.96 35.76 -18.54
N GLU A 33 17.87 34.85 -17.57
CA GLU A 33 18.83 34.73 -16.46
C GLU A 33 20.05 33.82 -16.75
N GLY A 34 20.25 33.46 -18.03
CA GLY A 34 21.40 32.69 -18.49
C GLY A 34 21.16 31.18 -18.67
N LYS A 35 22.07 30.53 -19.41
CA LYS A 35 21.92 29.14 -19.88
C LYS A 35 21.89 28.11 -18.74
N PHE A 36 22.62 28.34 -17.66
CA PHE A 36 22.66 27.43 -16.51
C PHE A 36 21.31 27.39 -15.78
N ALA A 37 20.72 28.57 -15.49
CA ALA A 37 19.41 28.68 -14.87
C ALA A 37 18.31 28.00 -15.72
N LEU A 38 18.38 28.17 -17.05
CA LEU A 38 17.46 27.52 -17.98
C LEU A 38 17.55 25.98 -17.92
N ILE A 39 18.76 25.41 -17.90
CA ILE A 39 18.96 23.95 -17.82
C ILE A 39 18.38 23.40 -16.51
N CYS A 40 18.69 24.04 -15.37
CA CYS A 40 18.14 23.64 -14.08
C CYS A 40 16.60 23.73 -14.06
N ALA A 41 16.02 24.77 -14.65
CA ALA A 41 14.57 24.93 -14.74
C ALA A 41 13.91 23.84 -15.60
N ILE A 42 14.55 23.43 -16.71
CA ILE A 42 14.05 22.34 -17.57
C ILE A 42 14.11 21.00 -16.83
N ILE A 43 15.21 20.71 -16.13
CA ILE A 43 15.35 19.47 -15.35
C ILE A 43 14.27 19.42 -14.27
N LEU A 44 14.04 20.54 -13.57
CA LEU A 44 13.02 20.61 -12.53
C LEU A 44 11.62 20.39 -13.11
N LEU A 45 11.29 21.04 -14.24
CA LEU A 45 10.03 20.83 -14.94
C LEU A 45 9.84 19.36 -15.37
N PHE A 46 10.91 18.69 -15.82
CA PHE A 46 10.86 17.27 -16.21
C PHE A 46 10.52 16.38 -15.02
N VAL A 47 11.16 16.59 -13.86
CA VAL A 47 10.85 15.86 -12.62
C VAL A 47 9.41 16.11 -12.18
N GLU A 48 8.90 17.33 -12.30
CA GLU A 48 7.50 17.64 -11.97
C GLU A 48 6.51 16.92 -12.90
N ILE A 49 6.80 16.84 -14.20
CA ILE A 49 5.98 16.07 -15.16
C ILE A 49 6.00 14.57 -14.81
N MET A 50 7.14 14.03 -14.40
CA MET A 50 7.22 12.66 -13.90
C MET A 50 6.37 12.46 -12.64
N GLY A 51 6.41 13.39 -11.69
CA GLY A 51 5.55 13.39 -10.51
C GLY A 51 4.07 13.47 -10.85
N MET A 52 3.69 14.22 -11.89
CA MET A 52 2.33 14.24 -12.41
C MET A 52 1.93 12.87 -12.99
N MET A 53 2.81 12.20 -13.72
CA MET A 53 2.55 10.83 -14.22
C MET A 53 2.38 9.82 -13.09
N GLU A 54 3.22 9.87 -12.06
CA GLU A 54 3.10 9.05 -10.85
C GLU A 54 1.75 9.26 -10.17
N MET A 55 1.34 10.52 -10.00
CA MET A 55 0.05 10.91 -9.44
C MET A 55 -1.12 10.28 -10.22
N PHE A 56 -1.07 10.28 -11.55
CA PHE A 56 -2.11 9.64 -12.38
C PHE A 56 -2.19 8.13 -12.14
N VAL A 57 -1.05 7.43 -12.11
CA VAL A 57 -1.00 5.98 -11.85
C VAL A 57 -1.53 5.66 -10.46
N HIS A 58 -1.14 6.45 -9.45
CA HIS A 58 -1.61 6.28 -8.08
C HIS A 58 -3.14 6.41 -7.97
N TYR A 59 -3.71 7.47 -8.55
CA TYR A 59 -5.16 7.66 -8.52
C TYR A 59 -5.93 6.63 -9.35
N TYR A 60 -5.36 6.17 -10.46
CA TYR A 60 -5.94 5.07 -11.23
C TYR A 60 -6.07 3.81 -10.37
N GLY A 61 -5.00 3.43 -9.65
CA GLY A 61 -5.02 2.30 -8.71
C GLY A 61 -6.00 2.48 -7.55
N MET A 62 -6.10 3.69 -6.99
CA MET A 62 -6.99 3.99 -5.86
C MET A 62 -8.48 4.01 -6.26
N SER A 63 -8.79 4.25 -7.54
CA SER A 63 -10.17 4.47 -8.00
C SER A 63 -11.06 3.21 -7.96
N ASN A 64 -10.45 2.02 -8.03
CA ASN A 64 -11.12 0.72 -8.16
C ASN A 64 -10.84 -0.21 -6.98
N ILE A 65 -10.79 0.32 -5.75
CA ILE A 65 -10.74 -0.54 -4.57
C ILE A 65 -12.14 -1.13 -4.36
N GLU A 66 -12.32 -2.36 -4.81
CA GLU A 66 -13.45 -3.20 -4.44
C GLU A 66 -13.20 -3.78 -3.05
N TYR A 67 -14.14 -3.57 -2.15
CA TYR A 67 -14.14 -4.24 -0.85
C TYR A 67 -15.05 -5.46 -1.02
N PRO A 68 -14.51 -6.66 -1.27
CA PRO A 68 -15.33 -7.84 -1.36
C PRO A 68 -16.06 -8.02 -0.03
N GLU A 69 -17.38 -8.19 -0.10
CA GLU A 69 -18.14 -8.57 1.07
C GLU A 69 -17.76 -9.99 1.47
N LYS A 70 -17.63 -10.24 2.77
CA LYS A 70 -17.35 -11.58 3.28
C LYS A 70 -18.51 -12.49 2.85
N PRO A 71 -18.28 -13.53 2.06
CA PRO A 71 -19.35 -14.43 1.66
C PRO A 71 -19.85 -15.19 2.89
N ILE A 72 -21.16 -15.38 2.98
CA ILE A 72 -21.78 -16.26 3.98
C ILE A 72 -21.71 -17.67 3.41
N ILE A 73 -20.70 -18.43 3.83
CA ILE A 73 -20.49 -19.83 3.44
C ILE A 73 -20.86 -20.76 4.60
N SER A 74 -21.32 -21.97 4.29
CA SER A 74 -21.54 -23.01 5.29
C SER A 74 -20.22 -23.44 5.94
N GLU A 75 -20.27 -23.96 7.16
CA GLU A 75 -19.08 -24.38 7.91
C GLU A 75 -18.25 -25.45 7.18
N GLU A 76 -18.87 -26.25 6.33
CA GLU A 76 -18.24 -27.31 5.52
C GLU A 76 -17.39 -26.77 4.36
N LEU A 77 -17.65 -25.54 3.91
CA LEU A 77 -16.97 -24.90 2.78
C LEU A 77 -15.75 -24.07 3.21
N TYR A 78 -15.43 -24.04 4.51
CA TYR A 78 -14.27 -23.32 5.00
C TYR A 78 -12.98 -24.04 4.57
N PRO A 79 -12.03 -23.32 3.93
CA PRO A 79 -10.78 -23.91 3.48
C PRO A 79 -9.84 -24.27 4.64
N HIS A 80 -8.86 -25.14 4.39
CA HIS A 80 -7.69 -25.24 5.26
C HIS A 80 -6.82 -23.98 5.09
N VAL A 81 -6.32 -23.43 6.19
CA VAL A 81 -5.57 -22.19 6.29
C VAL A 81 -4.25 -22.46 7.02
N ASP A 82 -3.15 -22.22 6.32
CA ASP A 82 -1.80 -22.24 6.91
C ASP A 82 -1.38 -20.82 7.28
N VAL A 83 -1.02 -20.62 8.55
CA VAL A 83 -0.61 -19.34 9.12
C VAL A 83 0.90 -19.35 9.29
N PHE A 84 1.59 -18.57 8.45
CA PHE A 84 3.04 -18.43 8.52
C PHE A 84 3.43 -17.20 9.33
N ILE A 85 4.22 -17.40 10.38
CA ILE A 85 4.82 -16.34 11.19
C ILE A 85 6.29 -16.26 10.79
N ALA A 86 6.63 -15.24 9.99
CA ALA A 86 8.01 -14.93 9.62
C ALA A 86 8.65 -14.07 10.71
N THR A 87 9.69 -14.60 11.38
CA THR A 87 10.40 -13.93 12.47
C THR A 87 11.90 -14.20 12.33
N TYR A 88 12.72 -13.19 12.63
CA TYR A 88 14.18 -13.28 12.60
C TYR A 88 14.78 -13.12 14.00
N ASN A 89 14.82 -11.89 14.53
CA ASN A 89 15.43 -11.58 15.83
C ASN A 89 14.45 -10.88 16.80
N GLU A 90 13.17 -11.19 16.68
CA GLU A 90 12.16 -10.76 17.64
C GLU A 90 12.26 -11.57 18.95
N SER A 91 11.91 -10.93 20.07
CA SER A 91 11.96 -11.60 21.37
C SER A 91 10.91 -12.72 21.48
N VAL A 92 11.25 -13.78 22.22
CA VAL A 92 10.36 -14.94 22.43
C VAL A 92 9.01 -14.51 23.01
N ASP A 93 9.00 -13.52 23.90
CA ASP A 93 7.76 -13.02 24.51
C ASP A 93 6.86 -12.29 23.50
N LEU A 94 7.43 -11.64 22.49
CA LEU A 94 6.68 -11.02 21.40
C LEU A 94 6.11 -12.10 20.47
N VAL A 95 6.94 -13.05 20.05
CA VAL A 95 6.51 -14.16 19.17
C VAL A 95 5.42 -14.99 19.86
N ARG A 96 5.54 -15.23 21.17
CA ARG A 96 4.52 -15.95 21.96
C ARG A 96 3.16 -15.26 21.92
N LYS A 97 3.10 -13.92 21.98
CA LYS A 97 1.84 -13.17 21.87
C LYS A 97 1.22 -13.33 20.49
N THR A 98 2.03 -13.29 19.43
CA THR A 98 1.57 -13.49 18.05
C THR A 98 1.03 -14.90 17.85
N VAL A 99 1.78 -15.93 18.26
CA VAL A 99 1.35 -17.35 18.20
C VAL A 99 0.05 -17.55 18.98
N ASN A 100 -0.06 -16.97 20.18
CA ASN A 100 -1.29 -17.06 20.97
C ASN A 100 -2.48 -16.41 20.25
N GLY A 101 -2.26 -15.30 19.53
CA GLY A 101 -3.28 -14.70 18.67
C GLY A 101 -3.72 -15.63 17.53
N CYS A 102 -2.78 -16.28 16.85
CA CYS A 102 -3.06 -17.22 15.76
C CYS A 102 -3.91 -18.41 16.21
N ILE A 103 -3.59 -19.00 17.37
CA ILE A 103 -4.33 -20.14 17.95
C ILE A 103 -5.77 -19.74 18.32
N HIS A 104 -6.00 -18.49 18.69
CA HIS A 104 -7.31 -18.01 19.14
C HIS A 104 -8.15 -17.32 18.06
N MET A 105 -7.74 -17.33 16.79
CA MET A 105 -8.54 -16.79 15.67
C MET A 105 -9.94 -17.41 15.61
N GLN A 106 -10.95 -16.60 15.25
CA GLN A 106 -12.33 -17.06 15.13
C GLN A 106 -12.52 -17.79 13.79
N TYR A 107 -12.62 -19.12 13.85
CA TYR A 107 -12.78 -20.00 12.70
C TYR A 107 -13.62 -21.23 13.10
N PRO A 108 -14.51 -21.76 12.25
CA PRO A 108 -15.51 -22.76 12.63
C PRO A 108 -14.91 -24.03 13.25
N ASP A 109 -13.80 -24.55 12.70
CA ASP A 109 -13.05 -25.67 13.30
C ASP A 109 -11.53 -25.44 13.20
N LYS A 110 -10.96 -24.93 14.29
CA LYS A 110 -9.54 -24.53 14.33
C LYS A 110 -8.59 -25.72 14.25
N LYS A 111 -8.94 -26.87 14.82
CA LYS A 111 -8.04 -28.03 14.91
C LYS A 111 -7.91 -28.78 13.59
N LYS A 112 -8.94 -28.69 12.75
CA LYS A 112 -8.96 -29.32 11.43
C LYS A 112 -8.43 -28.41 10.33
N TYR A 113 -8.64 -27.11 10.45
CA TYR A 113 -8.41 -26.17 9.35
C TYR A 113 -7.30 -25.15 9.58
N ILE A 114 -6.70 -25.02 10.77
CA ILE A 114 -5.64 -24.03 10.99
C ILE A 114 -4.35 -24.72 11.39
N TYR A 115 -3.30 -24.51 10.59
CA TYR A 115 -1.93 -24.91 10.92
C TYR A 115 -1.08 -23.66 11.11
N THR A 116 -0.41 -23.53 12.25
CA THR A 116 0.46 -22.37 12.53
C THR A 116 1.91 -22.79 12.49
N TYR A 117 2.70 -22.13 11.63
CA TYR A 117 4.11 -22.40 11.44
C TYR A 117 4.94 -21.17 11.81
N VAL A 118 5.92 -21.36 12.68
CA VAL A 118 6.91 -20.33 13.00
C VAL A 118 8.15 -20.61 12.16
N MET A 119 8.38 -19.76 11.16
CA MET A 119 9.56 -19.86 10.32
C MET A 119 10.69 -19.08 10.99
N MET A 120 11.61 -19.82 11.61
CA MET A 120 12.76 -19.28 12.32
C MET A 120 14.06 -19.79 11.68
N GLU A 121 15.00 -18.89 11.42
CA GLU A 121 16.40 -19.23 11.16
C GLU A 121 17.15 -19.66 12.45
N ILE A 122 16.49 -19.52 13.62
CA ILE A 122 17.08 -19.72 14.96
C ILE A 122 16.45 -20.92 15.73
N VAL A 123 15.70 -21.82 15.08
CA VAL A 123 15.26 -23.10 15.71
C VAL A 123 16.37 -24.16 15.57
N LYS A 124 17.54 -23.86 16.13
CA LYS A 124 18.39 -24.91 16.72
C LYS A 124 18.34 -24.89 18.25
N LYS A 125 17.65 -23.94 18.89
CA LYS A 125 17.71 -23.76 20.36
C LYS A 125 16.41 -23.80 21.13
N CYS A 126 15.24 -23.83 20.49
CA CYS A 126 13.98 -23.99 21.21
C CYS A 126 13.18 -25.12 20.59
N VAL A 127 13.29 -26.29 21.23
CA VAL A 127 12.37 -27.42 21.07
C VAL A 127 11.00 -26.95 21.57
N PHE A 128 9.99 -27.03 20.71
CA PHE A 128 8.57 -26.99 21.09
C PHE A 128 8.07 -28.42 21.27
#